data_AF-A0A9P7DLQ9-F1
#
_entry.id   AF-A0A9P7DLQ9-F1
#
_cell.length_a   1.000
_cell.length_b   1.000
_cell.length_c   1.000
_cell.angle_alpha   90.00
_cell.angle_beta   90.00
_cell.angle_gamma   90.00
#
_symmetry.space_group_name_H-M   'P 1'
#
loop_
_entity.id
_entity.type
_entity.pdbx_description
1 polymer ?
#
loop_
_entity_poly.entity_id
_entity_poly.type
_entity_poly.pdbx_seq_one_letter_code
_entity_poly.pdbx_strand_id
1 'polypeptide(L)'
;MPWSLTAHAAACGFSSDHEAELLHDPGRGPSRSSNGIQAVSKCLYESPLSREDELSKTLDEVNCLYWGGSLVGMAYTFVDEMLKTGKVSQDVVDLIPRLRVVRAVLAIPDGLDGSLNAIYLVEEKIHGRFIKYINNNSTVAADSLHGREVVIGLFLCFVQHVQYQLTNSMVVPSR
;
A
#
# COMPACT_ATOMS: atom_id res chain seq x y z
N MET A 1 24.91 -8.04 -9.60
CA MET A 1 24.93 -8.99 -8.47
C MET A 1 23.57 -9.67 -8.41
N PRO A 2 23.48 -10.99 -8.22
CA PRO A 2 22.22 -11.71 -8.38
C PRO A 2 21.33 -11.55 -7.15
N TRP A 3 20.06 -11.29 -7.41
CA TRP A 3 18.98 -11.28 -6.43
C TRP A 3 18.61 -12.73 -6.13
N SER A 4 18.29 -13.08 -4.88
CA SER A 4 17.77 -14.41 -4.54
C SER A 4 16.29 -14.25 -4.13
N LEU A 5 15.39 -14.76 -4.97
CA LEU A 5 13.97 -14.90 -4.66
C LEU A 5 13.71 -16.32 -4.16
N THR A 6 13.16 -16.46 -2.96
CA THR A 6 12.63 -17.74 -2.47
C THR A 6 11.11 -17.64 -2.45
N ALA A 7 10.45 -18.24 -3.44
CA ALA A 7 9.02 -18.06 -3.66
C ALA A 7 8.17 -19.04 -2.81
N HIS A 8 7.32 -18.48 -1.95
CA HIS A 8 6.07 -19.11 -1.54
C HIS A 8 4.93 -18.25 -2.09
N ALA A 9 4.06 -18.85 -2.91
CA ALA A 9 3.00 -18.13 -3.61
C ALA A 9 1.72 -18.02 -2.76
N ALA A 10 1.17 -16.82 -2.65
CA ALA A 10 -0.19 -16.58 -2.20
C ALA A 10 -0.92 -15.82 -3.31
N ALA A 11 -2.13 -16.25 -3.68
CA ALA A 11 -2.93 -15.59 -4.70
C ALA A 11 -4.11 -14.86 -4.04
N CYS A 12 -4.27 -13.57 -4.33
CA CYS A 12 -5.46 -12.81 -3.94
C CYS A 12 -5.83 -11.84 -5.08
N GLY A 13 -6.67 -12.30 -6.01
CA GLY A 13 -7.10 -11.52 -7.18
C GLY A 13 -6.39 -11.94 -8.47
N PHE A 14 -6.12 -10.98 -9.36
CA PHE A 14 -5.50 -11.18 -10.68
C PHE A 14 -3.96 -11.19 -10.66
N SER A 15 -3.32 -11.08 -9.49
CA SER A 15 -1.86 -11.05 -9.34
C SER A 15 -1.34 -12.28 -8.59
N SER A 16 -0.08 -12.62 -8.86
CA SER A 16 0.69 -13.60 -8.10
C SER A 16 1.64 -12.88 -7.14
N ASP A 17 1.53 -13.20 -5.85
CA ASP A 17 2.37 -12.60 -4.81
C ASP A 17 3.46 -13.59 -4.40
N HIS A 18 4.70 -13.11 -4.34
CA HIS A 18 5.88 -13.86 -3.93
C HIS A 18 6.61 -13.13 -2.80
N GLU A 19 7.05 -13.86 -1.77
CA GLU A 19 7.93 -13.27 -0.77
C GLU A 19 9.30 -12.95 -1.37
N ALA A 20 9.82 -11.77 -1.03
CA ALA A 20 11.12 -11.28 -1.49
C ALA A 20 11.89 -10.68 -0.31
N GLU A 21 13.22 -10.79 -0.35
CA GLU A 21 14.10 -10.14 0.62
C GLU A 21 14.94 -9.07 -0.10
N LEU A 22 14.79 -7.82 0.32
CA LEU A 22 15.61 -6.72 -0.18
C LEU A 22 16.93 -6.69 0.60
N LEU A 23 18.00 -7.08 -0.09
CA LEU A 23 19.35 -7.16 0.47
C LEU A 23 20.05 -5.79 0.56
N HIS A 24 19.57 -4.76 -0.16
CA HIS A 24 20.16 -3.42 -0.16
C HIS A 24 19.12 -2.33 -0.46
N ASP A 25 19.03 -1.31 0.39
CA ASP A 25 18.23 -0.10 0.20
C ASP A 25 19.13 1.06 -0.25
N PRO A 26 19.05 1.53 -1.52
CA PRO A 26 19.89 2.62 -2.01
C PRO A 26 19.64 3.98 -1.31
N GLY A 27 18.57 4.11 -0.53
CA GLY A 27 18.26 5.29 0.29
C GLY A 27 18.89 5.28 1.68
N ARG A 28 19.48 4.16 2.14
CA ARG A 28 20.14 4.05 3.44
C ARG A 28 21.66 4.17 3.29
N GLY A 29 22.24 5.18 3.93
CA GLY A 29 23.69 5.31 4.05
C GLY A 29 24.35 4.06 4.67
N PRO A 30 25.67 3.89 4.48
CA PRO A 30 26.37 2.64 4.80
C PRO A 30 26.58 2.50 6.31
N SER A 31 25.57 2.08 7.06
CA SER A 31 25.77 1.62 8.43
C SER A 31 24.64 0.75 8.99
N ARG A 32 25.05 -0.47 9.37
CA ARG A 32 24.55 -1.38 10.43
C ARG A 32 23.37 -2.33 10.13
N SER A 33 23.73 -3.61 10.27
CA SER A 33 22.98 -4.88 10.25
C SER A 33 22.08 -5.14 9.05
N SER A 34 22.47 -6.13 8.25
CA SER A 34 21.65 -6.83 7.26
C SER A 34 20.56 -7.64 7.96
N ASN A 35 19.62 -6.97 8.61
CA ASN A 35 18.28 -7.54 8.73
C ASN A 35 17.62 -7.17 7.41
N GLY A 36 17.59 -8.11 6.45
CA GLY A 36 16.98 -7.88 5.15
C GLY A 36 15.57 -7.30 5.31
N ILE A 37 15.25 -6.32 4.48
CA ILE A 37 13.90 -5.76 4.48
C ILE A 37 13.01 -6.82 3.84
N GLN A 38 12.06 -7.35 4.60
CA GLN A 38 11.08 -8.29 4.08
C GLN A 38 10.10 -7.55 3.18
N ALA A 39 9.94 -8.07 1.97
CA ALA A 39 9.11 -7.50 0.94
C ALA A 39 8.20 -8.57 0.32
N VAL A 40 7.18 -8.12 -0.39
CA VAL A 40 6.34 -8.94 -1.26
C VAL A 40 6.50 -8.40 -2.66
N SER A 41 6.97 -9.24 -3.58
CA SER A 41 7.02 -8.92 -5.00
C SER A 41 5.79 -9.48 -5.71
N LYS A 42 5.14 -8.66 -6.51
CA LYS A 42 3.97 -9.03 -7.28
C LYS A 42 4.27 -8.98 -8.77
N CYS A 43 3.97 -10.07 -9.46
CA CYS A 43 3.80 -10.06 -10.90
C CYS A 43 2.30 -9.88 -11.19
N LEU A 44 1.95 -8.74 -11.76
CA LEU A 44 0.56 -8.30 -11.87
C LEU A 44 -0.20 -9.01 -13.01
N TYR A 45 0.51 -9.63 -13.95
CA TYR A 45 -0.09 -10.19 -15.15
C TYR A 45 0.45 -11.59 -15.43
N GLU A 46 -0.45 -12.58 -15.43
CA GLU A 46 -0.13 -13.97 -15.76
C GLU A 46 -0.15 -14.26 -17.27
N SER A 47 -0.80 -13.39 -18.06
CA SER A 47 -0.83 -13.49 -19.52
C SER A 47 0.35 -12.74 -20.15
N PRO A 48 0.91 -13.25 -21.27
CA PRO A 48 2.06 -12.63 -21.91
C PRO A 48 1.65 -11.29 -22.53
N LEU A 49 1.88 -10.21 -21.78
CA LEU A 49 1.86 -8.84 -22.28
C LEU A 49 3.19 -8.51 -22.92
N SER A 50 3.21 -7.48 -23.78
CA SER A 50 4.49 -6.89 -24.17
C SER A 50 5.14 -6.28 -22.92
N ARG A 51 6.48 -6.21 -22.90
CA ARG A 51 7.22 -5.59 -21.79
C ARG A 51 6.82 -4.13 -21.59
N GLU A 52 6.49 -3.42 -22.67
CA GLU A 52 6.03 -2.02 -22.62
C GLU A 52 4.64 -1.91 -21.96
N ASP A 53 3.72 -2.83 -22.29
CA ASP A 53 2.39 -2.87 -21.67
C ASP A 53 2.49 -3.25 -20.19
N GLU A 54 3.32 -4.24 -19.85
CA GLU A 54 3.56 -4.66 -18.46
C GLU A 54 4.17 -3.52 -17.63
N LEU A 55 5.13 -2.79 -18.20
CA LEU A 55 5.73 -1.61 -17.58
C LEU A 55 4.69 -0.52 -17.32
N SER A 56 3.93 -0.17 -18.36
CA SER A 56 2.91 0.88 -18.30
C SER A 56 1.89 0.59 -17.20
N LYS A 57 1.37 -0.64 -17.16
CA LYS A 57 0.37 -1.02 -16.15
C LYS A 57 0.95 -1.12 -14.74
N THR A 58 2.18 -1.61 -14.59
CA THR A 58 2.83 -1.64 -13.27
C THR A 58 3.12 -0.22 -12.76
N LEU A 59 3.44 0.71 -13.67
CA LEU A 59 3.56 2.14 -13.34
C LEU A 59 2.22 2.73 -12.88
N ASP A 60 1.10 2.37 -13.51
CA ASP A 60 -0.23 2.79 -13.05
C ASP A 60 -0.50 2.33 -11.61
N GLU A 61 -0.17 1.09 -11.26
CA GLU A 61 -0.32 0.59 -9.88
C GLU A 61 0.60 1.31 -8.88
N VAL A 62 1.86 1.55 -9.25
CA VAL A 62 2.79 2.35 -8.42
C VAL A 62 2.24 3.77 -8.21
N ASN A 63 1.71 4.38 -9.26
CA ASN A 63 1.09 5.70 -9.17
C ASN A 63 -0.14 5.68 -8.26
N CYS A 64 -0.98 4.63 -8.34
CA CYS A 64 -2.11 4.46 -7.43
C CYS A 64 -1.67 4.40 -5.96
N LEU A 65 -0.59 3.68 -5.64
CA LEU A 65 -0.03 3.64 -4.28
C LEU A 65 0.51 5.01 -3.84
N TYR A 66 1.21 5.72 -4.73
CA TYR A 66 1.71 7.07 -4.48
C TYR A 66 0.57 8.06 -4.19
N TRP A 67 -0.48 8.05 -5.01
CA TRP A 67 -1.67 8.87 -4.79
C TRP A 67 -2.42 8.48 -3.52
N GLY A 68 -2.57 7.18 -3.26
CA GLY A 68 -3.16 6.67 -2.03
C GLY A 68 -2.44 7.19 -0.78
N GLY A 69 -1.10 7.16 -0.79
CA GLY A 69 -0.29 7.73 0.29
C GLY A 69 -0.49 9.23 0.45
N SER A 70 -0.52 9.97 -0.66
CA SER A 70 -0.73 11.42 -0.67
C SER A 70 -2.12 11.82 -0.13
N LEU A 71 -3.16 11.08 -0.52
CA LEU A 71 -4.53 11.30 -0.05
C LEU A 71 -4.69 10.97 1.44
N VAL A 72 -4.02 9.93 1.93
CA VAL A 72 -3.99 9.63 3.38
C VAL A 72 -3.26 10.74 4.13
N GLY A 73 -2.13 11.23 3.60
CA GLY A 73 -1.40 12.37 4.16
C GLY A 73 -2.27 13.63 4.25
N MET A 74 -3.01 13.94 3.18
CA MET A 74 -3.96 15.06 3.15
C MET A 74 -5.03 14.93 4.24
N ALA A 75 -5.61 13.74 4.42
CA ALA A 75 -6.60 13.49 5.46
C ALA A 75 -6.02 13.66 6.87
N TYR A 76 -4.79 13.22 7.12
CA TYR A 76 -4.14 13.46 8.41
C TYR A 76 -3.82 14.92 8.67
N THR A 77 -3.38 15.68 7.64
CA THR A 77 -3.21 17.13 7.78
C THR A 77 -4.53 17.78 8.22
N PHE A 78 -5.66 17.39 7.60
CA PHE A 78 -6.98 17.86 8.02
C PHE A 78 -7.30 17.51 9.48
N VAL A 79 -7.07 16.25 9.88
CA VAL A 79 -7.28 15.81 11.26
C VAL A 79 -6.42 16.62 12.23
N ASP A 80 -5.13 16.75 11.96
CA ASP A 80 -4.19 17.42 12.85
C ASP A 80 -4.53 18.93 13.00
N GLU A 81 -4.96 19.59 11.92
CA GLU A 81 -5.48 20.96 12.00
C GLU A 81 -6.76 21.05 12.85
N MET A 82 -7.69 20.10 12.72
CA MET A 82 -8.89 20.04 13.56
C MET A 82 -8.55 19.82 15.03
N LEU A 83 -7.56 18.99 15.35
CA LEU A 83 -7.11 18.75 16.72
C LEU A 83 -6.50 20.00 17.36
N LYS A 84 -5.73 20.79 16.59
CA LYS A 84 -5.15 22.06 17.07
C LYS A 84 -6.20 23.09 17.49
N THR A 85 -7.44 22.98 17.02
CA THR A 85 -8.52 23.90 17.43
C THR A 85 -8.98 23.72 18.88
N GLY A 86 -8.62 22.60 19.53
CA GLY A 86 -9.08 22.26 20.88
C GLY A 86 -10.57 21.92 20.98
N LYS A 87 -11.27 21.79 19.84
CA LYS A 87 -12.70 21.47 19.79
C LYS A 87 -13.01 19.96 19.88
N VAL A 88 -11.98 19.13 19.84
CA VAL A 88 -12.07 17.67 19.91
C VAL A 88 -11.64 17.21 21.30
N SER A 89 -12.42 16.35 21.95
CA SER A 89 -12.07 15.82 23.27
C SER A 89 -10.84 14.91 23.21
N GLN A 90 -10.07 14.86 24.30
CA GLN A 90 -8.87 14.01 24.38
C GLN A 90 -9.21 12.52 24.18
N ASP A 91 -10.35 12.06 24.70
CA ASP A 91 -10.81 10.67 24.51
C ASP A 91 -10.95 10.30 23.03
N VAL A 92 -11.33 11.26 22.16
CA VAL A 92 -11.39 11.04 20.71
C VAL A 92 -9.99 11.03 20.10
N VAL A 93 -9.11 11.93 20.55
CA VAL A 93 -7.71 11.99 20.08
C VAL A 93 -7.01 10.66 20.26
N ASP A 94 -7.18 10.04 21.43
CA ASP A 94 -6.54 8.78 21.80
C ASP A 94 -7.05 7.59 20.98
N LEU A 95 -8.20 7.73 20.31
CA LEU A 95 -8.81 6.73 19.45
C LEU A 95 -8.39 6.86 17.97
N ILE A 96 -7.78 7.96 17.55
CA ILE A 96 -7.43 8.20 16.14
C ILE A 96 -6.29 7.25 15.73
N PRO A 97 -6.53 6.27 14.84
CA PRO A 97 -5.48 5.41 14.36
C PRO A 97 -4.51 6.20 13.47
N ARG A 98 -3.22 5.84 13.51
CA ARG A 98 -2.18 6.37 12.61
C ARG A 98 -1.76 5.28 11.64
N LEU A 99 -2.41 5.30 10.49
CA LEU A 99 -2.27 4.38 9.37
C LEU A 99 -1.41 5.00 8.25
N ARG A 100 -0.82 4.16 7.41
CA ARG A 100 -0.11 4.60 6.19
C ARG A 100 -0.28 3.56 5.09
N VAL A 101 -0.12 3.99 3.85
CA VAL A 101 0.07 3.08 2.72
C VAL A 101 1.46 2.45 2.84
N VAL A 102 1.59 1.19 2.44
CA VAL A 102 2.88 0.50 2.37
C VAL A 102 3.79 1.20 1.37
N ARG A 103 5.11 1.17 1.61
CA ARG A 103 6.05 1.61 0.59
C ARG A 103 6.10 0.56 -0.50
N ALA A 104 6.18 1.04 -1.73
CA ALA A 104 6.32 0.19 -2.89
C ALA A 104 7.36 0.76 -3.86
N VAL A 105 8.02 -0.12 -4.59
CA VAL A 105 9.00 0.22 -5.61
C VAL A 105 8.78 -0.63 -6.86
N LEU A 106 9.13 -0.06 -8.01
CA LEU A 106 9.16 -0.78 -9.27
C LEU A 106 10.53 -1.46 -9.42
N ALA A 107 10.54 -2.78 -9.63
CA ALA A 107 11.74 -3.54 -9.93
C ALA A 107 11.72 -3.98 -11.40
N ILE A 108 12.69 -3.47 -12.18
CA ILE A 108 12.87 -3.80 -13.59
C ILE A 108 14.14 -4.66 -13.71
N PRO A 109 14.06 -5.91 -14.20
CA PRO A 109 15.24 -6.73 -14.38
C PRO A 109 16.12 -6.17 -15.50
N ASP A 110 17.41 -6.03 -15.19
CA ASP A 110 18.47 -5.62 -16.10
C ASP A 110 18.97 -6.87 -16.83
N GLY A 111 18.45 -7.09 -18.04
CA GLY A 111 18.55 -8.36 -18.74
C GLY A 111 19.94 -8.62 -19.33
N LEU A 112 20.69 -9.55 -18.73
CA LEU A 112 21.84 -10.18 -19.39
C LEU A 112 21.68 -11.69 -19.58
N ASP A 113 20.78 -12.33 -18.84
CA ASP A 113 20.69 -13.79 -18.71
C ASP A 113 19.31 -14.40 -19.05
N GLY A 114 18.38 -13.59 -19.58
CA GLY A 114 17.14 -14.07 -20.23
C GLY A 114 16.15 -14.83 -19.36
N SER A 115 16.44 -15.02 -18.07
CA SER A 115 15.64 -15.83 -17.13
C SER A 115 14.58 -15.01 -16.37
N LEU A 116 14.74 -13.69 -16.29
CA LEU A 116 13.79 -12.78 -15.64
C LEU A 116 13.40 -11.64 -16.61
N ASN A 117 12.26 -11.79 -17.28
CA ASN A 117 11.70 -10.77 -18.17
C ASN A 117 10.55 -9.95 -17.56
N ALA A 118 9.98 -10.42 -16.44
CA ALA A 118 8.83 -9.78 -15.81
C ALA A 118 9.23 -8.55 -14.98
N ILE A 119 8.33 -7.60 -14.92
CA ILE A 119 8.44 -6.37 -14.13
C ILE A 119 7.66 -6.58 -12.83
N TYR A 120 8.28 -6.23 -11.71
CA TYR A 120 7.71 -6.51 -10.40
C TYR A 120 7.36 -5.24 -9.66
N LEU A 121 6.19 -5.24 -9.01
CA LEU A 121 5.86 -4.31 -7.95
C LEU A 121 6.34 -4.91 -6.63
N VAL A 122 7.25 -4.25 -5.93
CA VAL A 122 7.81 -4.74 -4.66
C VAL A 122 7.30 -3.86 -3.52
N GLU A 123 6.54 -4.45 -2.60
CA GLU A 123 5.90 -3.78 -1.47
C GLU A 123 6.51 -4.21 -0.14
N GLU A 124 6.41 -3.38 0.90
CA GLU A 124 6.75 -3.79 2.27
C GLU A 124 5.88 -4.97 2.73
N LYS A 125 6.51 -6.00 3.31
CA LYS A 125 5.77 -7.12 3.90
C LYS A 125 5.04 -6.66 5.17
N ILE A 126 3.73 -6.87 5.20
CA ILE A 126 2.91 -6.68 6.40
C ILE A 126 2.85 -8.01 7.15
N HIS A 127 3.23 -7.99 8.43
CA HIS A 127 3.11 -9.15 9.31
C HIS A 127 1.72 -9.25 9.93
N GLY A 128 1.25 -10.48 10.11
CA GLY A 128 -0.04 -10.77 10.74
C GLY A 128 -1.15 -10.99 9.72
N ARG A 129 -2.40 -10.84 10.18
CA ARG A 129 -3.60 -11.10 9.38
C ARG A 129 -3.92 -9.89 8.50
N PHE A 130 -4.07 -10.13 7.20
CA PHE A 130 -4.64 -9.14 6.29
C PHE A 130 -6.15 -8.99 6.54
N ILE A 131 -6.62 -7.74 6.71
CA ILE A 131 -8.02 -7.41 7.02
C ILE A 131 -8.50 -6.37 6.02
N LYS A 132 -9.62 -6.66 5.35
CA LYS A 132 -10.31 -5.70 4.49
C LYS A 132 -11.30 -4.89 5.34
N TYR A 133 -10.97 -3.64 5.63
CA TYR A 133 -11.79 -2.77 6.49
C TYR A 133 -13.00 -2.16 5.79
N ILE A 134 -12.88 -1.84 4.49
CA ILE A 134 -13.94 -1.25 3.67
C ILE A 134 -13.99 -2.02 2.35
N ASN A 135 -15.20 -2.32 1.87
CA ASN A 135 -15.38 -2.90 0.56
C ASN A 135 -15.32 -1.81 -0.53
N ASN A 136 -14.72 -2.15 -1.66
CA ASN A 136 -14.59 -1.35 -2.86
C ASN A 136 -15.93 -0.72 -3.31
N ASN A 137 -17.03 -1.46 -3.19
CA ASN A 137 -18.38 -1.00 -3.52
C ASN A 137 -19.18 -0.53 -2.29
N SER A 138 -18.51 -0.03 -1.25
CA SER A 138 -19.13 0.39 0.01
C SER A 138 -18.46 1.64 0.57
N THR A 139 -19.27 2.50 1.18
CA THR A 139 -18.81 3.66 1.97
C THR A 139 -18.86 3.39 3.47
N VAL A 140 -19.23 2.17 3.87
CA VAL A 140 -19.31 1.74 5.27
C VAL A 140 -18.29 0.64 5.57
N ALA A 141 -17.88 0.58 6.83
CA ALA A 141 -16.96 -0.43 7.34
C ALA A 141 -17.55 -1.85 7.17
N ALA A 142 -16.68 -2.85 7.03
CA ALA A 142 -17.11 -4.24 6.87
C ALA A 142 -17.83 -4.77 8.12
N ASP A 143 -18.91 -5.52 7.93
CA ASP A 143 -19.76 -6.04 9.02
C ASP A 143 -19.04 -7.06 9.92
N SER A 144 -17.96 -7.67 9.44
CA SER A 144 -17.18 -8.70 10.14
C SER A 144 -16.12 -8.14 11.10
N LEU A 145 -16.00 -6.81 11.24
CA LEU A 145 -14.98 -6.18 12.07
C LEU A 145 -15.35 -6.23 13.56
N HIS A 146 -14.36 -6.41 14.43
CA HIS A 146 -14.57 -6.45 15.87
C HIS A 146 -13.54 -5.62 16.67
N GLY A 147 -13.97 -5.07 17.82
CA GLY A 147 -13.10 -4.32 18.72
C GLY A 147 -12.38 -3.16 18.03
N ARG A 148 -11.03 -3.16 18.07
CA ARG A 148 -10.20 -2.11 17.45
C ARG A 148 -10.36 -2.03 15.93
N GLU A 149 -10.72 -3.13 15.27
CA GLU A 149 -10.90 -3.17 13.83
C GLU A 149 -12.07 -2.29 13.38
N VAL A 150 -13.12 -2.21 14.20
CA VAL A 150 -14.28 -1.32 13.97
C VAL A 150 -13.84 0.15 14.01
N VAL A 151 -12.99 0.52 14.98
CA VAL A 151 -12.45 1.89 15.10
C VAL A 151 -11.64 2.25 13.85
N ILE A 152 -10.80 1.34 13.37
CA ILE A 152 -10.03 1.53 12.13
C ILE A 152 -10.96 1.65 10.92
N GLY A 153 -11.97 0.79 10.80
CA GLY A 153 -12.94 0.83 9.70
C GLY A 153 -13.71 2.14 9.65
N LEU A 154 -14.23 2.61 10.80
CA LEU A 154 -14.93 3.88 10.91
C LEU A 154 -14.02 5.07 10.59
N PHE A 155 -12.77 5.05 11.06
CA PHE A 155 -11.80 6.08 10.70
C PHE A 155 -11.51 6.11 9.20
N LEU A 156 -11.37 4.95 8.55
CA LEU A 156 -11.17 4.89 7.11
C LEU A 156 -12.40 5.41 6.32
N CYS A 157 -13.63 5.18 6.80
CA CYS A 157 -14.84 5.78 6.21
C CYS A 157 -14.80 7.32 6.33
N PHE A 158 -14.38 7.83 7.48
CA PHE A 158 -14.16 9.27 7.68
C PHE A 158 -13.10 9.82 6.71
N VAL A 159 -11.96 9.12 6.55
CA VAL A 159 -10.91 9.50 5.61
C VAL A 159 -11.43 9.57 4.18
N GLN A 160 -12.23 8.59 3.74
CA GLN A 160 -12.88 8.61 2.42
C GLN A 160 -13.76 9.86 2.25
N HIS A 161 -14.51 10.23 3.29
CA HIS A 161 -15.34 11.43 3.26
C HIS A 161 -14.52 12.71 3.15
N VAL A 162 -13.46 12.85 3.97
CA VAL A 162 -12.54 14.00 3.92
C VAL A 162 -11.91 14.13 2.54
N GLN A 163 -11.41 13.03 1.98
CA GLN A 163 -10.80 13.01 0.65
C GLN A 163 -11.79 13.45 -0.43
N TYR A 164 -13.03 12.95 -0.39
CA TYR A 164 -14.07 13.36 -1.33
C TYR A 164 -14.36 14.87 -1.24
N GLN A 165 -14.50 15.41 -0.03
CA GLN A 165 -14.76 16.84 0.18
C GLN A 165 -13.59 17.71 -0.27
N LEU A 166 -12.36 17.40 0.15
CA LEU A 166 -11.17 18.21 -0.14
C LEU A 166 -10.76 18.16 -1.62
N THR A 167 -11.15 17.12 -2.33
CA THR A 167 -10.88 16.98 -3.77
C THR A 167 -12.00 17.56 -4.64
N ASN A 168 -12.96 18.31 -4.07
CA ASN A 168 -14.13 18.83 -4.78
C ASN A 168 -14.88 17.71 -5.54
N SER A 169 -15.09 16.58 -4.86
CA SER A 169 -15.78 15.40 -5.42
C SER A 169 -15.05 14.68 -6.56
N MET A 170 -13.78 15.00 -6.86
CA MET A 170 -13.04 14.37 -7.96
C MET A 170 -12.49 12.98 -7.63
N VAL A 171 -12.33 12.64 -6.35
CA VAL A 171 -11.75 11.37 -5.91
C VAL A 171 -12.71 10.61 -5.00
N VAL A 172 -13.01 9.36 -5.38
CA VAL A 172 -13.64 8.37 -4.50
C VAL A 172 -12.64 7.19 -4.39
N PRO A 173 -11.97 7.01 -3.23
CA PRO A 173 -10.91 6.00 -3.07
C PRO A 173 -11.41 4.55 -3.14
N SER A 174 -12.72 4.32 -3.04
CA SER A 174 -13.35 3.03 -3.16
C SER A 174 -14.11 2.92 -4.49
N ARG A 175 -13.58 2.12 -5.42
CA ARG A 175 -14.35 1.48 -6.49
C ARG A 175 -14.14 -0.01 -6.43
#